data_AF-A0A0Q7KXN8-F1
#
_entry.id   AF-A0A0Q7KXN8-F1
#
_cell.length_a   1.000
_cell.length_b   1.000
_cell.length_c   1.000
_cell.angle_alpha   90.00
_cell.angle_beta   90.00
_cell.angle_gamma   90.00
#
_symmetry.space_group_name_H-M   'P 1'
#
loop_
_entity.id
_entity.type
_entity.pdbx_description
1 polymer ?
#
loop_
_entity_poly.entity_id
_entity_poly.type
_entity_poly.pdbx_seq_one_letter_code
_entity_poly.pdbx_strand_id
1 'polypeptide(L)'
;MMLKTFGWLLVLLLACIAGFLGTAVAMIAGAAWAVGLLIVVWGVFLLAEVLRRVPMRDVAWALGVGYGLGVVRWLDVPVEAGSGTQWLMLGVDLLVLVFFGLIAPAVLGLIAQRRVPRPEPPTETPASPEQLRRWGPKD
;
A
#
# COMPACT_ATOMS: atom_id res chain seq x y z
N MET A 1 -56.63 9.58 -16.09
CA MET A 1 -55.84 9.15 -14.91
C MET A 1 -54.57 8.37 -15.27
N MET A 2 -54.58 7.48 -16.28
CA MET A 2 -53.39 6.69 -16.66
C MET A 2 -52.16 7.50 -17.09
N LEU A 3 -52.29 8.59 -17.84
CA LEU A 3 -51.14 9.35 -18.37
C LEU A 3 -50.29 10.01 -17.27
N LYS A 4 -50.93 10.46 -16.18
CA LYS A 4 -50.26 11.03 -15.00
C LYS A 4 -49.52 9.93 -14.22
N THR A 5 -50.12 8.76 -14.06
CA THR A 5 -49.48 7.60 -13.43
C THR A 5 -48.30 7.10 -14.27
N PHE A 6 -48.45 7.03 -15.60
CA PHE A 6 -47.36 6.68 -16.51
C PHE A 6 -46.21 7.69 -16.47
N GLY A 7 -46.52 8.99 -16.40
CA GLY A 7 -45.52 10.04 -16.21
C GLY A 7 -44.75 9.87 -14.91
N TRP A 8 -45.43 9.58 -13.80
CA TRP A 8 -44.76 9.30 -12.52
C TRP A 8 -43.94 8.01 -12.53
N LEU A 9 -44.42 6.95 -13.17
CA LEU A 9 -43.66 5.71 -13.35
C LEU A 9 -42.40 5.94 -14.18
N LEU A 10 -42.47 6.76 -15.22
CA LEU A 10 -41.30 7.15 -16.02
C LEU A 10 -40.31 7.95 -15.19
N VAL A 11 -40.77 8.93 -14.40
CA VAL A 11 -39.91 9.70 -13.49
C VAL A 11 -39.24 8.78 -12.47
N LEU A 12 -39.99 7.83 -11.88
CA LEU A 12 -39.45 6.89 -10.90
C LEU A 12 -38.42 5.95 -11.53
N LEU A 13 -38.68 5.48 -12.75
CA LEU A 13 -37.74 4.66 -13.52
C LEU A 13 -36.44 5.42 -13.79
N LEU A 14 -36.54 6.68 -14.25
CA LEU A 14 -35.37 7.52 -14.50
C LEU A 14 -34.59 7.82 -13.20
N ALA A 15 -35.29 8.04 -12.09
CA ALA A 15 -34.66 8.22 -10.78
C ALA A 15 -33.92 6.96 -10.32
N CYS A 16 -34.51 5.78 -10.50
CA CYS A 16 -33.86 4.49 -10.21
C CYS A 16 -32.60 4.30 -11.08
N ILE A 17 -32.67 4.60 -12.38
CA ILE A 17 -31.53 4.50 -13.30
C ILE A 17 -30.43 5.48 -12.87
N ALA A 18 -30.77 6.73 -12.58
CA ALA A 18 -29.82 7.74 -12.15
C ALA A 18 -29.16 7.35 -10.81
N GLY A 19 -29.93 6.85 -9.85
CA GLY A 19 -29.41 6.35 -8.57
C GLY A 19 -28.48 5.14 -8.75
N PHE A 20 -28.85 4.20 -9.62
CA PHE A 20 -28.02 3.04 -9.95
C PHE A 20 -26.70 3.46 -10.59
N LEU A 21 -26.75 4.33 -11.61
CA LEU A 21 -25.55 4.84 -12.28
C LEU A 21 -24.67 5.64 -11.31
N GLY A 22 -25.26 6.51 -10.49
CA GLY A 22 -24.52 7.26 -9.47
C GLY A 22 -23.81 6.34 -8.48
N THR A 23 -24.49 5.28 -8.02
CA THR A 23 -23.90 4.28 -7.12
C THR A 23 -22.78 3.51 -7.80
N ALA A 24 -22.96 3.08 -9.04
CA ALA A 24 -21.95 2.37 -9.82
C ALA A 24 -20.69 3.24 -10.02
N VAL A 25 -20.87 4.51 -10.39
CA VAL A 25 -19.76 5.47 -10.54
C VAL A 25 -19.04 5.69 -9.21
N ALA A 26 -19.77 5.87 -8.11
CA ALA A 26 -19.18 6.05 -6.78
C ALA A 26 -18.34 4.83 -6.37
N MET A 27 -18.84 3.61 -6.63
CA MET A 27 -18.09 2.37 -6.39
C MET A 27 -16.81 2.29 -7.22
N ILE A 28 -16.89 2.58 -8.52
CA ILE A 28 -15.71 2.55 -9.41
C ILE A 28 -14.70 3.61 -8.98
N ALA A 29 -15.14 4.83 -8.70
CA ALA A 29 -14.28 5.91 -8.25
C ALA A 29 -13.63 5.60 -6.89
N GLY A 30 -14.39 5.02 -5.95
CA GLY A 30 -13.87 4.57 -4.67
C GLY A 30 -12.84 3.46 -4.80
N ALA A 31 -13.10 2.45 -5.64
CA ALA A 31 -12.15 1.38 -5.93
C ALA A 31 -10.89 1.92 -6.63
N ALA A 32 -11.03 2.80 -7.61
CA ALA A 32 -9.93 3.46 -8.29
C ALA A 32 -9.08 4.29 -7.32
N TRP A 33 -9.73 5.00 -6.39
CA TRP A 33 -9.04 5.75 -5.33
C TRP A 33 -8.24 4.84 -4.39
N ALA A 34 -8.85 3.75 -3.93
CA ALA A 34 -8.20 2.78 -3.04
C ALA A 34 -6.95 2.17 -3.72
N VAL A 35 -7.10 1.68 -4.95
CA VAL A 35 -5.99 1.12 -5.75
C VAL A 35 -4.93 2.18 -6.03
N GLY A 36 -5.34 3.40 -6.40
CA GLY A 36 -4.41 4.51 -6.65
C GLY A 36 -3.57 4.85 -5.42
N LEU A 37 -4.19 4.95 -4.24
CA LEU A 37 -3.49 5.23 -3.00
C LEU A 37 -2.54 4.08 -2.63
N LEU A 38 -2.95 2.84 -2.84
CA LEU A 38 -2.08 1.68 -2.64
C LEU A 38 -0.85 1.71 -3.55
N ILE A 39 -1.03 2.01 -4.84
CA ILE A 39 0.07 2.17 -5.81
C ILE A 39 1.03 3.26 -5.34
N VAL A 40 0.53 4.39 -4.85
CA VAL A 40 1.37 5.48 -4.32
C VAL A 40 2.18 5.00 -3.11
N VAL A 41 1.54 4.38 -2.12
CA VAL A 41 2.21 3.92 -0.89
C VAL A 41 3.30 2.89 -1.22
N TRP A 42 2.97 1.89 -2.02
CA TRP A 42 3.94 0.85 -2.42
C TRP A 42 5.02 1.39 -3.36
N GLY A 43 4.68 2.31 -4.25
CA GLY A 43 5.63 2.99 -5.12
C GLY A 43 6.64 3.81 -4.32
N VAL A 44 6.20 4.55 -3.31
CA VAL A 44 7.08 5.30 -2.40
C VAL A 44 7.96 4.33 -1.59
N PHE A 45 7.41 3.22 -1.10
CA PHE A 45 8.20 2.20 -0.40
C PHE A 45 9.32 1.64 -1.31
N LEU A 46 8.98 1.24 -2.53
CA LEU A 46 9.94 0.73 -3.52
C LEU A 46 11.01 1.78 -3.86
N LEU A 47 10.60 3.03 -4.09
CA LEU A 47 11.52 4.12 -4.38
C LEU A 47 12.46 4.37 -3.20
N ALA A 48 11.94 4.35 -1.97
CA ALA A 48 12.74 4.53 -0.76
C ALA A 48 13.75 3.38 -0.57
N GLU A 49 13.37 2.14 -0.84
CA GLU A 49 14.28 0.99 -0.83
C GLU A 49 15.38 1.11 -1.90
N VAL A 50 15.01 1.43 -3.15
CA VAL A 50 15.98 1.61 -4.25
C VAL A 50 16.98 2.73 -3.93
N LEU A 51 16.50 3.84 -3.35
CA LEU A 51 17.34 4.97 -2.94
C LEU A 51 17.99 4.80 -1.57
N ARG A 52 17.78 3.66 -0.90
CA ARG A 52 18.27 3.37 0.47
C ARG A 52 17.89 4.46 1.50
N ARG A 53 16.72 5.08 1.34
CA ARG A 53 16.17 6.12 2.23
C ARG A 53 15.34 5.49 3.34
N VAL A 54 16.01 5.01 4.39
CA VAL A 54 15.39 4.32 5.53
C VAL A 54 14.19 5.09 6.13
N PRO A 55 14.27 6.41 6.42
CA PRO A 55 13.15 7.11 7.03
C PRO A 55 11.88 7.16 6.14
N MET A 56 12.06 7.31 4.83
CA MET A 56 10.92 7.32 3.89
C MET A 56 10.29 5.94 3.75
N ARG A 57 11.12 4.88 3.77
CA ARG A 57 10.64 3.52 3.75
C ARG A 57 9.77 3.22 4.97
N ASP A 58 10.24 3.62 6.15
CA ASP A 58 9.53 3.32 7.40
C ASP A 58 8.18 4.07 7.48
N VAL A 59 8.12 5.30 6.95
CA VAL A 59 6.85 6.04 6.78
C VAL A 59 5.94 5.34 5.78
N ALA A 60 6.45 4.94 4.62
CA ALA A 60 5.65 4.23 3.61
C ALA A 60 5.15 2.87 4.12
N TRP A 61 5.95 2.19 4.93
CA TRP A 61 5.55 0.96 5.63
C TRP A 61 4.40 1.22 6.60
N ALA A 62 4.53 2.26 7.45
CA ALA A 62 3.47 2.62 8.39
C ALA A 62 2.16 3.00 7.67
N LEU A 63 2.25 3.72 6.55
CA LEU A 63 1.10 4.02 5.69
C LEU A 63 0.50 2.74 5.08
N GLY A 64 1.32 1.76 4.70
CA GLY A 64 0.87 0.44 4.22
C GLY A 64 0.12 -0.35 5.29
N VAL A 65 0.60 -0.34 6.54
CA VAL A 65 -0.10 -0.95 7.68
C VAL A 65 -1.42 -0.21 7.94
N GLY A 66 -1.41 1.12 7.93
CA GLY A 66 -2.61 1.94 8.07
C GLY A 66 -3.64 1.66 6.98
N TYR A 67 -3.20 1.45 5.74
CA TYR A 67 -4.06 1.02 4.64
C TYR A 67 -4.68 -0.35 4.93
N GLY A 68 -3.89 -1.31 5.42
CA GLY A 68 -4.37 -2.64 5.83
C GLY A 68 -5.45 -2.58 6.91
N LEU A 69 -5.29 -1.71 7.92
CA LEU A 69 -6.33 -1.45 8.93
C LEU A 69 -7.62 -0.88 8.31
N GLY A 70 -7.48 0.01 7.31
CA GLY A 70 -8.61 0.51 6.54
C GLY A 70 -9.35 -0.59 5.78
N VAL A 71 -8.60 -1.53 5.18
CA VAL A 71 -9.17 -2.71 4.50
C VAL A 71 -9.92 -3.61 5.47
N VAL A 72 -9.35 -3.91 6.64
CA VAL A 72 -10.05 -4.67 7.71
C VAL A 72 -11.39 -4.02 8.04
N ARG A 73 -11.40 -2.71 8.29
CA ARG A 73 -12.63 -1.97 8.58
C ARG A 73 -13.64 -1.99 7.43
N TRP A 74 -13.16 -2.02 6.19
CA TRP A 74 -14.04 -2.07 5.02
C TRP A 74 -14.65 -3.46 4.81
N LEU A 75 -13.92 -4.51 5.20
CA LEU A 75 -14.37 -5.91 5.18
C LEU A 75 -15.18 -6.32 6.42
N ASP A 76 -15.26 -5.44 7.42
CA ASP A 76 -15.97 -5.72 8.66
C ASP A 76 -17.46 -5.95 8.39
N VAL A 77 -17.90 -7.20 8.58
CA VAL A 77 -19.29 -7.63 8.43
C VAL A 77 -19.85 -7.85 9.83
N PRO A 78 -21.09 -7.42 10.14
CA PRO A 78 -21.69 -7.73 11.43
C PRO A 78 -21.80 -9.25 11.62
N VAL A 79 -21.02 -9.77 12.57
CA VAL A 79 -21.04 -11.19 12.97
C VAL A 79 -21.49 -11.31 14.42
N GLU A 80 -22.28 -12.35 14.70
CA GLU A 80 -22.74 -12.64 16.05
C GLU A 80 -21.57 -12.99 16.98
N ALA A 81 -21.52 -12.32 18.14
CA ALA A 81 -20.46 -12.51 19.12
C ALA A 81 -20.52 -13.91 19.73
N GLY A 82 -19.38 -14.59 19.82
CA GLY A 82 -19.25 -15.97 20.31
C GLY A 82 -19.48 -17.03 19.24
N SER A 83 -19.84 -16.66 18.01
CA SER A 83 -20.01 -17.61 16.90
C SER A 83 -18.65 -18.10 16.36
N GLY A 84 -18.63 -19.31 15.78
CA GLY A 84 -17.45 -19.81 15.06
C GLY A 84 -17.03 -18.90 13.89
N THR A 85 -17.99 -18.20 13.28
CA THR A 85 -17.77 -17.22 12.22
C THR A 85 -16.95 -16.02 12.69
N GLN A 86 -17.07 -15.61 13.96
CA GLN A 86 -16.27 -14.51 14.51
C GLN A 86 -14.77 -14.85 14.49
N TRP A 87 -14.41 -16.08 14.85
CA TRP A 87 -13.01 -16.53 14.82
C TRP A 87 -12.44 -16.57 13.42
N LEU A 88 -13.26 -16.95 12.43
CA LEU A 88 -12.85 -16.91 11.03
C LEU A 88 -12.60 -15.46 10.57
N MET A 89 -13.47 -14.51 10.92
CA MET A 89 -13.27 -13.10 10.58
C MET A 89 -12.02 -12.51 11.23
N LEU A 90 -11.79 -12.80 12.51
CA LEU A 90 -10.53 -12.40 13.19
C LEU A 90 -9.30 -12.99 12.50
N GLY A 91 -9.39 -14.23 12.01
CA GLY A 91 -8.33 -14.87 11.22
C GLY A 91 -8.09 -14.17 9.88
N VAL A 92 -9.16 -13.77 9.19
CA VAL A 92 -9.08 -12.99 7.94
C VAL A 92 -8.45 -11.62 8.19
N ASP A 93 -8.86 -10.92 9.24
CA ASP A 93 -8.30 -9.61 9.61
C ASP A 93 -6.81 -9.71 9.92
N LEU A 94 -6.42 -10.72 10.69
CA LEU A 94 -5.02 -11.00 10.97
C LEU A 94 -4.24 -11.29 9.68
N LEU A 95 -4.79 -12.07 8.76
CA LEU A 95 -4.16 -12.38 7.48
C LEU A 95 -3.96 -11.12 6.64
N VAL A 96 -4.94 -10.22 6.61
CA VAL A 96 -4.84 -8.91 5.92
C VAL A 96 -3.71 -8.09 6.53
N LEU A 97 -3.64 -7.99 7.86
CA LEU A 97 -2.59 -7.22 8.53
C LEU A 97 -1.19 -7.82 8.32
N VAL A 98 -1.07 -9.15 8.38
CA VAL A 98 0.19 -9.84 8.08
C VAL A 98 0.61 -9.59 6.63
N PHE A 99 -0.34 -9.59 5.69
CA PHE A 99 -0.04 -9.31 4.30
C PHE A 99 0.51 -7.90 4.11
N PHE A 100 -0.18 -6.87 4.63
CA PHE A 100 0.23 -5.47 4.46
C PHE A 100 1.46 -5.08 5.28
N GLY A 101 1.61 -5.64 6.49
CA GLY A 101 2.70 -5.29 7.40
C GLY A 101 3.99 -6.08 7.17
N LEU A 102 3.91 -7.30 6.63
CA LEU A 102 5.08 -8.18 6.52
C LEU A 102 5.30 -8.68 5.10
N ILE A 103 4.29 -9.34 4.50
CA ILE A 103 4.47 -10.05 3.23
C ILE A 103 4.72 -9.06 2.08
N ALA A 104 3.86 -8.08 1.89
CA ALA A 104 3.99 -7.11 0.81
C ALA A 104 5.29 -6.29 0.94
N PRO A 105 5.65 -5.71 2.10
CA PRO A 105 6.94 -5.02 2.28
C PRO A 105 8.15 -5.91 1.98
N ALA A 106 8.13 -7.19 2.39
CA ALA A 106 9.22 -8.12 2.11
C ALA A 106 9.35 -8.41 0.60
N VAL A 107 8.23 -8.63 -0.08
CA VAL A 107 8.21 -8.85 -1.54
C VAL A 107 8.68 -7.60 -2.28
N LEU A 108 8.21 -6.41 -1.89
CA LEU A 108 8.64 -5.15 -2.48
C LEU A 108 10.14 -4.90 -2.25
N GLY A 109 10.63 -5.17 -1.04
CA GLY A 109 12.06 -5.11 -0.72
C GLY A 109 12.89 -6.05 -1.58
N LEU A 110 12.42 -7.29 -1.78
CA LEU A 110 13.08 -8.26 -2.67
C LEU A 110 13.12 -7.75 -4.13
N ILE A 111 12.03 -7.16 -4.61
CA ILE A 111 11.98 -6.56 -5.95
C ILE A 111 12.97 -5.40 -6.06
N ALA A 112 13.03 -4.53 -5.06
CA ALA A 112 13.97 -3.41 -5.04
C ALA A 112 15.43 -3.89 -5.05
N GLN A 113 15.78 -4.89 -4.23
CA GLN A 113 17.12 -5.46 -4.19
C GLN A 113 17.57 -6.06 -5.52
N ARG A 114 16.65 -6.70 -6.27
CA ARG A 114 16.96 -7.24 -7.61
C ARG A 114 17.30 -6.15 -8.63
N ARG A 115 16.89 -4.90 -8.40
CA ARG A 115 17.13 -3.77 -9.33
C ARG A 115 18.34 -2.91 -8.96
N VAL A 116 18.87 -3.04 -7.75
CA VAL A 116 20.02 -2.25 -7.30
C VAL A 116 21.32 -3.04 -7.55
N PRO A 117 22.30 -2.47 -8.28
CA PRO A 117 23.62 -3.07 -8.41
C PRO A 117 24.25 -3.31 -7.03
N ARG A 118 24.94 -4.44 -6.86
CA ARG A 118 25.64 -4.74 -5.60
C ARG A 118 26.56 -3.56 -5.25
N PRO A 119 26.52 -3.04 -4.01
CA PRO A 119 27.45 -2.01 -3.62
C PRO A 119 28.88 -2.55 -3.80
N GLU A 120 29.72 -1.78 -4.49
CA GLU A 120 31.14 -2.11 -4.61
C GLU A 120 31.72 -2.25 -3.20
N PRO A 121 32.51 -3.31 -2.93
CA PRO A 121 33.18 -3.43 -1.65
C PRO A 121 34.04 -2.17 -1.43
N PRO A 122 34.18 -1.69 -0.18
CA PRO A 122 35.08 -0.58 0.09
C PRO A 122 36.47 -0.99 -0.36
N THR A 123 36.90 -0.49 -1.52
CA THR A 123 38.27 -0.58 -1.95
C THR A 123 39.04 0.30 -0.99
N GLU A 124 39.87 -0.32 -0.15
CA GLU A 124 40.86 0.40 0.63
C GLU A 124 41.58 1.33 -0.35
N THR A 125 41.38 2.63 -0.19
CA THR A 125 42.04 3.61 -1.04
C THR A 125 43.53 3.45 -0.73
N PRO A 126 44.37 3.03 -1.69
CA PRO A 126 45.78 2.83 -1.42
C PRO A 126 46.34 4.12 -0.83
N ALA A 127 47.08 4.00 0.28
CA ALA A 127 47.61 5.14 1.03
C ALA A 127 48.29 6.12 0.07
N SER A 128 47.94 7.41 0.17
CA SER A 128 48.47 8.40 -0.74
C SER A 128 50.00 8.53 -0.57
N PRO A 129 50.74 8.91 -1.63
CA PRO A 129 52.20 9.08 -1.54
C PRO A 129 52.63 10.04 -0.42
N GLU A 130 51.79 11.02 -0.10
CA GLU A 130 52.00 11.98 0.99
C GLU A 130 51.81 11.34 2.39
N GLN A 131 50.85 10.42 2.54
CA GLN A 131 50.67 9.66 3.78
C GLN A 131 51.85 8.73 4.03
N LEU A 132 52.40 8.10 2.98
CA LEU A 132 53.60 7.26 3.10
C LEU A 132 54.86 8.07 3.47
N ARG A 133 54.98 9.31 2.97
CA ARG A 133 56.11 10.21 3.34
C ARG A 133 56.11 10.63 4.80
N ARG A 134 54.95 10.71 5.46
CA ARG A 134 54.87 11.05 6.90
C ARG A 134 55.39 9.94 7.83
N TRP A 135 55.55 8.73 7.30
CA TRP A 135 56.08 7.57 8.02
C TRP A 135 57.57 7.32 7.76
N GLY A 136 58.22 8.19 6.98
CA GLY A 136 59.69 8.18 6.85
C GLY A 136 60.36 8.50 8.19
N PRO A 137 61.57 7.96 8.45
CA PRO A 137 62.28 8.17 9.71
C PRO A 137 62.45 9.67 9.95
N LYS A 138 62.08 10.13 11.15
CA LYS A 138 62.41 11.47 11.63
C LYS A 138 63.88 11.48 12.00
N ASP A 139 64.65 12.30 11.30
CA ASP A 139 66.04 12.64 11.64
C ASP A 139 66.16 13.19 13.08
#